data_AF-H6VTN8-F1
#
_entry.id   AF-H6VTN8-F1
#
_cell.length_a   1.000
_cell.length_b   1.000
_cell.length_c   1.000
_cell.angle_alpha   90.00
_cell.angle_beta   90.00
_cell.angle_gamma   90.00
#
_symmetry.space_group_name_H-M   'P 1'
#
loop_
_entity.id
_entity.type
_entity.pdbx_description
1 polymer ?
#
loop_
_entity_poly.entity_id
_entity_poly.type
_entity_poly.pdbx_seq_one_letter_code
_entity_poly.pdbx_strand_id
1 'polypeptide(L)'
;MKIDEPTNFQVFMAEVNKTAKTESIGAYHQVPFRMARWNFARLEGLRNHMGEPRNKVLNSLIEIALDQVFEQLEHGSKEIRRSVLEEVSKVLESIEHDGSGSLDND
;
A
#
# COMPACT_ATOMS: atom_id res chain seq x y z
N MET A 1 24.46 13.13 -10.02
CA MET A 1 24.00 12.13 -9.04
C MET A 1 22.52 11.96 -9.27
N LYS A 2 22.03 10.80 -9.73
CA LYS A 2 20.58 10.52 -9.65
C LYS A 2 20.29 10.39 -8.17
N ILE A 3 19.43 11.26 -7.65
CA ILE A 3 18.84 11.05 -6.33
C ILE A 3 17.73 10.06 -6.60
N ASP A 4 17.94 8.79 -6.25
CA ASP A 4 16.87 7.81 -6.33
C ASP A 4 15.79 8.21 -5.32
N GLU A 5 14.54 8.23 -5.75
CA GLU A 5 13.42 8.53 -4.86
C GLU A 5 13.38 7.50 -3.72
N PRO A 6 13.07 7.93 -2.48
CA PRO A 6 13.03 7.01 -1.36
C PRO A 6 11.91 5.99 -1.55
N THR A 7 12.22 4.72 -1.27
CA THR A 7 11.22 3.64 -1.27
C THR A 7 10.15 3.87 -0.21
N ASN A 8 8.96 3.28 -0.41
CA ASN A 8 7.88 3.32 0.58
C ASN A 8 8.33 2.82 1.97
N PHE A 9 9.21 1.82 2.01
CA PHE A 9 9.79 1.34 3.26
C PHE A 9 10.65 2.41 3.96
N GLN A 10 11.51 3.12 3.22
CA GLN A 10 12.34 4.17 3.77
C GLN A 10 11.50 5.35 4.28
N VAL A 11 10.48 5.74 3.53
CA VAL A 11 9.54 6.80 3.93
C VAL A 11 8.80 6.39 5.21
N PHE A 12 8.25 5.17 5.25
CA PHE A 12 7.54 4.65 6.41
C PHE A 12 8.43 4.58 7.66
N MET A 13 9.68 4.13 7.52
CA MET A 13 10.63 4.11 8.63
C MET A 13 11.01 5.51 9.11
N ALA A 14 11.07 6.50 8.22
CA ALA A 14 11.27 7.89 8.60
C ALA A 14 10.08 8.43 9.42
N GLU A 15 8.84 8.05 9.09
CA GLU A 15 7.66 8.39 9.90
C GLU A 15 7.66 7.68 11.26
N VAL A 16 8.01 6.39 11.32
CA VAL A 16 8.18 5.63 12.58
C VAL A 16 9.22 6.30 13.49
N ASN A 17 10.31 6.80 12.89
CA ASN A 17 11.37 7.52 13.59
C ASN A 17 11.04 8.99 13.88
N LYS A 18 9.85 9.47 13.47
CA LYS A 18 9.38 10.86 13.63
C LYS A 18 10.30 11.91 12.98
N THR A 19 11.01 11.51 11.92
CA THR A 19 11.90 12.39 11.13
C THR A 19 11.24 12.89 9.84
N ALA A 20 10.09 12.34 9.48
CA ALA A 20 9.28 12.76 8.34
C ALA A 20 7.78 12.62 8.67
N LYS A 21 6.93 13.23 7.86
CA LYS A 21 5.48 13.06 7.90
C LYS A 21 4.91 13.07 6.48
N THR A 22 4.06 12.10 6.17
CA THR A 22 3.36 12.02 4.89
C THR A 22 1.87 12.35 5.06
N GLU A 23 1.22 12.77 3.98
CA GLU A 23 -0.24 12.86 3.92
C GLU A 23 -0.78 11.70 3.09
N SER A 24 -1.92 11.16 3.54
CA SER A 24 -2.66 10.16 2.78
C SER A 24 -3.50 10.87 1.72
N ILE A 25 -3.03 10.83 0.48
CA ILE A 25 -3.73 11.39 -0.69
C ILE A 25 -4.12 10.28 -1.65
N GLY A 26 -5.28 10.39 -2.29
CA GLY A 26 -5.74 9.48 -3.34
C GLY A 26 -7.09 8.85 -3.08
N ALA A 27 -7.57 8.08 -4.07
CA ALA A 27 -8.81 7.34 -4.01
C ALA A 27 -8.60 6.00 -3.29
N TYR A 28 -9.53 5.64 -2.39
CA TYR A 28 -9.47 4.40 -1.61
C TYR A 28 -10.67 3.51 -1.93
N HIS A 29 -10.41 2.22 -2.14
CA HIS A 29 -11.47 1.22 -2.27
C HIS A 29 -11.76 0.58 -0.90
N GLN A 30 -13.04 0.54 -0.50
CA GLN A 30 -13.42 -0.08 0.77
C GLN A 30 -13.35 -1.61 0.68
N VAL A 31 -12.53 -2.23 1.53
CA VAL A 31 -12.37 -3.68 1.58
C VAL A 31 -12.82 -4.26 2.93
N PRO A 32 -13.68 -5.31 2.96
CA PRO A 32 -14.00 -6.02 4.19
C PRO A 32 -12.78 -6.84 4.62
N PHE A 33 -12.03 -6.34 5.61
CA PHE A 33 -10.75 -6.92 6.00
C PHE A 33 -10.81 -7.62 7.37
N ARG A 34 -10.35 -8.87 7.41
CA ARG A 34 -10.14 -9.63 8.65
C ARG A 34 -8.65 -9.88 8.85
N MET A 35 -8.13 -9.49 10.02
CA MET A 35 -6.71 -9.60 10.35
C MET A 35 -6.49 -10.59 11.50
N ALA A 36 -5.42 -11.38 11.42
CA ALA A 36 -4.97 -12.19 12.54
C ALA A 36 -4.64 -11.31 13.76
N ARG A 37 -4.99 -11.78 14.97
CA ARG A 37 -4.91 -11.00 16.22
C ARG A 37 -3.52 -10.40 16.46
N TRP A 38 -2.45 -11.14 16.19
CA TRP A 38 -1.08 -10.67 16.39
C TRP A 38 -0.67 -9.57 15.40
N ASN A 39 -1.13 -9.64 14.15
CA ASN A 39 -0.91 -8.59 13.16
C ASN A 39 -1.68 -7.32 13.55
N PHE A 40 -2.91 -7.48 14.06
CA PHE A 40 -3.69 -6.35 14.56
C PHE A 40 -2.98 -5.64 15.73
N ALA A 41 -2.43 -6.41 16.67
CA ALA A 41 -1.66 -5.83 17.78
C ALA A 41 -0.41 -5.06 17.30
N ARG A 42 0.31 -5.59 16.31
CA ARG A 42 1.48 -4.90 15.71
C ARG A 42 1.08 -3.61 15.00
N LEU A 43 -0.01 -3.65 14.22
CA LEU A 43 -0.57 -2.48 13.55
C LEU A 43 -0.96 -1.39 14.55
N GLU A 44 -1.75 -1.74 15.58
CA GLU A 44 -2.16 -0.76 16.59
C GLU A 44 -0.97 -0.20 17.37
N GLY A 45 0.06 -1.02 17.63
CA GLY A 45 1.30 -0.56 18.24
C GLY A 45 2.02 0.51 17.42
N LEU A 46 2.21 0.25 16.12
CA LEU A 46 2.81 1.22 15.18
C LEU A 46 1.97 2.49 15.09
N ARG A 47 0.67 2.33 14.87
CA ARG A 47 -0.29 3.43 14.78
C ARG A 47 -0.25 4.33 16.01
N ASN A 48 -0.29 3.76 17.21
CA ASN A 48 -0.28 4.52 18.46
C ASN A 48 1.05 5.25 18.68
N HIS A 49 2.18 4.63 18.31
CA HIS A 49 3.51 5.27 18.39
C HIS A 49 3.65 6.46 17.44
N MET A 50 3.17 6.29 16.20
CA MET A 50 3.20 7.30 15.15
C MET A 50 2.16 8.42 15.37
N GLY A 51 1.04 8.12 16.05
CA GLY A 51 -0.07 9.04 16.22
C GLY A 51 -0.93 9.21 14.96
N GLU A 52 -0.97 8.19 14.11
CA GLU A 52 -1.57 8.25 12.76
C GLU A 52 -2.89 7.45 12.66
N PRO A 53 -3.73 7.69 11.64
CA PRO A 53 -4.91 6.87 11.38
C PRO A 53 -4.55 5.42 11.06
N ARG A 54 -5.36 4.46 11.52
CA ARG A 54 -5.16 3.02 11.25
C ARG A 54 -5.04 2.73 9.75
N ASN A 55 -5.93 3.31 8.95
CA ASN A 55 -5.98 3.05 7.51
C ASN A 55 -4.72 3.55 6.80
N LYS A 56 -4.17 4.71 7.21
CA LYS A 56 -2.89 5.21 6.70
C LYS A 56 -1.78 4.20 6.94
N VAL A 57 -1.58 3.82 8.21
CA VAL A 57 -0.51 2.88 8.59
C VAL A 57 -0.69 1.52 7.92
N LEU A 58 -1.93 1.03 7.82
CA LEU A 58 -2.23 -0.23 7.16
C LEU A 58 -1.95 -0.17 5.65
N ASN A 59 -2.35 0.90 4.97
CA ASN A 59 -2.07 1.08 3.54
C ASN A 59 -0.57 1.14 3.27
N SER A 60 0.21 1.92 4.05
CA SER A 60 1.66 1.95 3.89
C SER A 60 2.32 0.58 4.08
N LEU A 61 1.85 -0.21 5.05
CA LEU A 61 2.37 -1.58 5.25
C LEU A 61 1.99 -2.52 4.10
N ILE A 62 0.80 -2.35 3.52
CA ILE A 62 0.35 -3.12 2.35
C ILE A 62 1.18 -2.74 1.12
N GLU A 63 1.39 -1.44 0.87
CA GLU A 63 2.23 -0.93 -0.23
C GLU A 63 3.64 -1.50 -0.14
N ILE A 64 4.28 -1.44 1.03
CA ILE A 64 5.62 -2.00 1.25
C ILE A 64 5.64 -3.51 0.95
N ALA A 65 4.64 -4.25 1.41
CA ALA A 65 4.58 -5.69 1.20
C ALA A 65 4.35 -6.02 -0.29
N LEU A 66 3.49 -5.26 -0.97
CA LEU A 66 3.24 -5.40 -2.40
C LEU A 66 4.48 -5.04 -3.22
N ASP A 67 5.16 -3.94 -2.91
CA ASP A 67 6.42 -3.54 -3.58
C ASP A 67 7.43 -4.69 -3.54
N GLN A 68 7.64 -5.29 -2.37
CA GLN A 68 8.55 -6.42 -2.21
C GLN A 68 8.11 -7.64 -3.04
N VAL A 69 6.81 -7.95 -3.06
CA VAL A 69 6.29 -9.07 -3.87
C VAL A 69 6.47 -8.80 -5.36
N PHE A 70 6.13 -7.61 -5.83
CA PHE A 70 6.22 -7.25 -7.25
C PHE A 70 7.67 -7.11 -7.73
N GLU A 71 8.58 -6.63 -6.89
CA GLU A 71 10.01 -6.65 -7.17
C GLU A 71 10.52 -8.08 -7.37
N GLN A 72 10.11 -9.02 -6.50
CA GLN A 72 10.48 -10.43 -6.66
C GLN A 72 9.85 -11.05 -7.93
N LEU A 73 8.63 -10.64 -8.30
CA LEU A 73 7.99 -11.08 -9.54
C LEU A 73 8.73 -10.56 -10.78
N GLU A 74 9.27 -9.34 -10.75
CA GLU A 74 10.06 -8.78 -11.84
C GLU A 74 11.31 -9.62 -12.13
N HIS A 75 11.93 -10.17 -11.09
CA HIS A 75 13.09 -11.05 -11.18
C HIS A 75 12.75 -12.54 -11.36
N GLY A 76 11.46 -12.90 -11.29
CA GLY A 76 10.96 -14.28 -11.33
C GLY A 76 10.58 -14.79 -12.72
N SER A 77 9.69 -15.78 -12.77
CA SER A 77 9.14 -16.31 -14.03
C SER A 77 8.34 -15.25 -14.77
N LYS A 78 8.69 -15.03 -16.04
CA LYS A 78 7.97 -14.10 -16.93
C LYS A 78 6.53 -14.52 -17.14
N GLU A 79 6.23 -15.82 -17.19
CA GLU A 79 4.85 -16.29 -17.35
C GLU A 79 3.99 -15.95 -16.13
N ILE A 80 4.51 -16.17 -14.91
CA ILE A 80 3.81 -15.85 -13.67
C ILE A 80 3.59 -14.34 -13.57
N ARG A 81 4.64 -13.54 -13.81
CA ARG A 81 4.55 -12.08 -13.79
C ARG A 81 3.48 -11.58 -14.76
N ARG A 82 3.50 -12.07 -16.00
CA ARG A 82 2.49 -11.71 -17.01
C ARG A 82 1.08 -12.07 -16.54
N SER A 83 0.88 -13.29 -16.04
CA SER A 83 -0.43 -13.73 -15.55
C SER A 83 -0.95 -12.87 -14.39
N VAL A 84 -0.09 -12.46 -13.46
CA VAL A 84 -0.49 -11.57 -12.35
C VAL A 84 -0.86 -10.18 -12.88
N LEU A 85 -0.05 -9.61 -13.78
CA LEU A 85 -0.31 -8.29 -14.34
C LEU A 85 -1.59 -8.25 -15.19
N GLU A 86 -1.92 -9.34 -15.89
CA GLU A 86 -3.18 -9.48 -16.63
C GLU A 86 -4.40 -9.43 -15.69
N GLU A 87 -4.32 -10.02 -14.50
CA GLU A 87 -5.41 -9.92 -13.49
C GLU A 87 -5.50 -8.53 -12.87
N VAL A 88 -4.36 -7.87 -12.62
CA VAL A 88 -4.34 -6.48 -12.13
C VAL A 88 -5.06 -5.54 -13.12
N SER A 89 -4.79 -5.67 -14.42
CA SER A 89 -5.45 -4.85 -15.44
C SER A 89 -6.98 -5.02 -15.42
N LYS A 90 -7.49 -6.25 -15.32
CA LYS A 90 -8.94 -6.52 -15.25
C LYS A 90 -9.60 -5.86 -14.04
N VAL A 91 -8.91 -5.88 -12.89
CA VAL A 91 -9.42 -5.25 -11.66
C VAL A 91 -9.47 -3.73 -11.81
N LEU A 92 -8.42 -3.11 -12.35
CA LEU A 92 -8.39 -1.66 -12.57
C LEU A 92 -9.49 -1.20 -13.54
N GLU A 93 -9.69 -1.93 -14.64
CA GLU A 93 -10.78 -1.66 -15.58
C GLU A 93 -12.15 -1.73 -14.87
N SER A 94 -12.38 -2.71 -14.00
CA SER A 94 -13.63 -2.82 -13.24
C SER A 94 -13.86 -1.64 -12.29
N ILE A 95 -12.81 -1.16 -11.61
CA ILE A 95 -12.87 -0.03 -10.67
C ILE A 95 -13.17 1.29 -11.39
N GLU A 96 -12.67 1.47 -12.60
CA GLU A 96 -13.00 2.65 -13.41
C GLU A 96 -14.49 2.67 -13.82
N HIS A 97 -15.08 1.50 -14.06
CA HIS A 97 -16.47 1.37 -14.51
C HIS A 97 -17.50 1.43 -13.37
N ASP A 98 -17.11 1.10 -12.13
CA ASP A 98 -18.01 1.11 -10.97
C ASP A 98 -18.07 2.46 -10.22
N GLY A 99 -17.27 3.44 -10.64
CA GLY A 99 -17.25 4.80 -10.08
C GLY A 99 -16.56 4.91 -8.71
N SER A 100 -15.96 3.84 -8.18
CA SER A 100 -15.26 3.84 -6.89
C SER A 100 -13.92 4.60 -6.90
N GLY A 101 -13.48 5.07 -8.07
CA GLY A 101 -12.30 5.93 -8.26
C GLY A 101 -12.59 7.42 -8.47
N SER A 102 -13.85 7.87 -8.43
CA SER A 102 -14.15 9.30 -8.64
C SER A 102 -13.82 10.14 -7.40
N LEU A 103 -13.00 11.18 -7.59
CA LEU A 103 -12.73 12.22 -6.59
C LEU A 103 -13.95 13.10 -6.30
N ASP A 104 -15.06 12.90 -7.03
CA ASP A 104 -16.30 13.67 -6.89
C ASP A 104 -17.27 13.10 -5.84
N ASN A 105 -16.88 12.04 -5.11
CA ASN A 105 -17.73 11.37 -4.11
C ASN A 105 -17.47 11.79 -2.64
N ASP A 106 -16.70 12.86 -2.41
CA ASP A 106 -16.53 13.51 -1.09
C ASP A 106 -17.47 14.73 -0.91
#